data_AF-A0A6C0BT71-F1
#
_entry.id   AF-A0A6C0BT71-F1
#
_cell.length_a   1.000
_cell.length_b   1.000
_cell.length_c   1.000
_cell.angle_alpha   90.00
_cell.angle_beta   90.00
_cell.angle_gamma   90.00
#
_symmetry.space_group_name_H-M   'P 1'
#
loop_
_entity.id
_entity.type
_entity.pdbx_description
1 polymer ?
#
loop_
_entity_poly.entity_id
_entity_poly.type
_entity_poly.pdbx_seq_one_letter_code
_entity_poly.pdbx_strand_id
1 'polypeptide(L)'
;MRRYRKKSIKLTDKSSKATNHNRTKKSMRDDTIDEKDEVITSKKYVNCKSKDFGECELEILRNAVNNIENKKGEEVTNTPEVKQIIQIVEDFIKDNNLVCYGGTAINNILPKRDQFYNFDIEMPDYDFFSSNAMNDAKKLADLYKKKGYDEVLATAGTHYGTFKVFVNFIPVADITQMSHEVFDVIQKESIRVAQIRYTPPNFLRMLMYLEISRPGGDVSRWEKVQKRLNALNKNYPLKLRSCVKKTLQPGFKFTKDKALKIHKCIRDAVTDNGFVFFGGYATYLYSRYMSDKIKTKFDREQSQFDILAKDIHRAAILVKERLMDKYIYEKNIKIIEHPPVGSITLQIVPEHIEIKVHNQTVCIIFKPVNCHSYNEIEVDKVKYKIATIDTMLSFFLSFIYSKRDYFNRDRILCMADFLYNVQQKNRLSQKGILKRFNIDCYGKGVTKEDIRQEKSDAFQKLKSKQNTDEYDRWFLKYRPSGDNVEDTEWKKYTEKELLSMLKNAQKNKNAENDKKDKNTTKKRRKKSKKSKNTRKFILF
;
A
#
# COMPACT_ATOMS: atom_id res chain seq x y z
N MET A 1 -40.96 -69.19 -0.89
CA MET A 1 -41.65 -69.73 0.30
C MET A 1 -40.91 -69.19 1.52
N ARG A 2 -41.42 -68.38 2.45
CA ARG A 2 -42.67 -68.40 3.23
C ARG A 2 -43.27 -66.98 3.37
N ARG A 3 -44.57 -66.97 3.66
CA ARG A 3 -45.53 -65.87 3.63
C ARG A 3 -45.73 -65.20 5.01
N TYR A 4 -46.02 -63.88 4.96
CA TYR A 4 -47.10 -63.10 5.63
C TYR A 4 -47.29 -63.04 7.17
N ARG A 5 -47.35 -61.80 7.70
CA ARG A 5 -48.54 -61.08 8.26
C ARG A 5 -48.09 -59.71 8.83
N LYS A 6 -48.33 -58.56 8.17
CA LYS A 6 -49.48 -57.62 8.25
C LYS A 6 -50.10 -57.41 9.66
N LYS A 7 -50.00 -56.18 10.17
CA LYS A 7 -51.11 -55.42 10.79
C LYS A 7 -50.94 -53.92 10.53
N SER A 8 -52.07 -53.30 10.22
CA SER A 8 -52.30 -51.94 9.72
C SER A 8 -53.52 -51.38 10.43
N ILE A 9 -53.48 -50.14 10.93
CA ILE A 9 -54.64 -49.32 11.35
C ILE A 9 -54.19 -47.86 11.12
N LYS A 10 -54.59 -47.20 10.03
CA LYS A 10 -55.84 -46.47 9.67
C LYS A 10 -55.79 -44.97 10.02
N LEU A 11 -55.95 -44.19 8.95
CA LEU A 11 -56.13 -42.75 8.81
C LEU A 11 -57.42 -42.24 9.46
N THR A 12 -57.43 -40.95 9.84
CA THR A 12 -58.55 -40.03 9.58
C THR A 12 -58.05 -38.60 9.38
N ASP A 13 -58.38 -38.04 8.21
CA ASP A 13 -58.44 -36.62 7.89
C ASP A 13 -59.54 -35.90 8.68
N LYS A 14 -59.36 -34.59 8.95
CA LYS A 14 -60.37 -33.53 8.70
C LYS A 14 -59.86 -32.11 9.00
N SER A 15 -59.65 -31.35 7.91
CA SER A 15 -60.14 -29.99 7.61
C SER A 15 -60.16 -28.88 8.68
N SER A 16 -59.50 -27.76 8.30
CA SER A 16 -59.95 -26.36 8.33
C SER A 16 -60.43 -25.71 9.64
N LYS A 17 -59.77 -24.62 10.04
CA LYS A 17 -60.39 -23.28 10.18
C LYS A 17 -59.33 -22.21 10.47
N ALA A 18 -59.38 -21.15 9.67
CA ALA A 18 -58.77 -19.86 9.93
C ALA A 18 -59.56 -19.12 11.03
N THR A 19 -58.88 -18.35 11.88
CA THR A 19 -59.40 -17.09 12.44
C THR A 19 -58.30 -16.24 13.05
N ASN A 20 -58.29 -14.98 12.59
CA ASN A 20 -57.76 -13.73 13.14
C ASN A 20 -57.40 -13.66 14.64
N HIS A 21 -56.31 -12.96 14.94
CA HIS A 21 -56.31 -11.97 16.03
C HIS A 21 -55.41 -10.74 15.75
N ASN A 22 -56.09 -9.68 15.35
CA ASN A 22 -56.02 -8.28 15.78
C ASN A 22 -54.69 -7.61 16.20
N ARG A 23 -54.38 -6.60 15.38
CA ARG A 23 -53.77 -5.30 15.71
C ARG A 23 -54.32 -4.67 17.00
N THR A 24 -53.45 -3.99 17.72
CA THR A 24 -53.76 -2.72 18.40
C THR A 24 -52.70 -1.66 18.09
N LYS A 25 -53.16 -0.57 17.50
CA LYS A 25 -52.50 0.75 17.40
C LYS A 25 -52.98 1.60 18.59
N LYS A 26 -52.04 2.27 19.29
CA LYS A 26 -52.18 3.56 20.00
C LYS A 26 -50.80 3.87 20.60
N SER A 27 -50.19 5.05 20.51
CA SER A 27 -50.59 6.36 20.00
C SER A 27 -49.35 7.17 19.61
N MET A 28 -49.51 8.04 18.62
CA MET A 28 -48.61 9.13 18.27
C MET A 28 -48.70 10.27 19.30
N ARG A 29 -47.57 10.95 19.56
CA ARG A 29 -47.33 12.42 19.53
C ARG A 29 -45.96 12.66 20.17
N ASP A 30 -44.99 13.05 19.34
CA ASP A 30 -44.55 14.45 19.15
C ASP A 30 -43.86 14.98 20.40
N ASP A 31 -42.54 15.21 20.29
CA ASP A 31 -41.84 16.36 20.85
C ASP A 31 -40.49 16.50 20.11
N THR A 32 -40.51 17.39 19.12
CA THR A 32 -39.50 18.42 18.79
C THR A 32 -38.01 18.16 19.03
N ILE A 33 -37.27 18.23 17.93
CA ILE A 33 -36.02 18.98 17.70
C ILE A 33 -35.27 19.44 18.97
N ASP A 34 -34.06 18.91 19.14
CA ASP A 34 -32.92 19.72 19.58
C ASP A 34 -31.70 19.30 18.75
N GLU A 35 -31.50 19.99 17.63
CA GLU A 35 -30.19 20.15 17.02
C GLU A 35 -29.31 20.89 18.03
N LYS A 36 -28.34 20.18 18.61
CA LYS A 36 -27.14 20.83 19.15
C LYS A 36 -25.92 20.13 18.59
N ASP A 37 -25.23 20.89 17.76
CA ASP A 37 -23.85 20.71 17.35
C ASP A 37 -22.97 20.31 18.54
N GLU A 38 -22.68 19.02 18.68
CA GLU A 38 -21.56 18.56 19.50
C GLU A 38 -20.26 18.82 18.72
N VAL A 39 -19.73 20.01 18.90
CA VAL A 39 -18.31 20.29 18.74
C VAL A 39 -17.55 19.27 19.61
N ILE A 40 -16.90 18.30 18.95
CA ILE A 40 -16.12 17.25 19.61
C ILE A 40 -14.88 17.89 20.25
N THR A 41 -15.02 18.33 21.50
CA THR A 41 -13.91 18.52 22.44
C THR A 41 -14.19 17.75 23.72
N SER A 42 -14.42 16.43 23.64
CA SER A 42 -14.54 15.60 24.84
C SER A 42 -13.14 15.21 25.31
N LYS A 43 -12.68 15.78 26.43
CA LYS A 43 -11.60 15.21 27.26
C LYS A 43 -11.98 13.76 27.59
N LYS A 44 -11.36 12.78 26.94
CA LYS A 44 -11.54 11.36 27.29
C LYS A 44 -11.01 11.12 28.70
N TYR A 45 -11.92 10.92 29.66
CA TYR A 45 -11.54 10.44 30.99
C TYR A 45 -10.94 9.03 30.87
N VAL A 46 -9.74 8.82 31.43
CA VAL A 46 -9.08 7.52 31.48
C VAL A 46 -9.87 6.62 32.44
N ASN A 47 -10.46 5.54 31.93
CA ASN A 47 -11.17 4.58 32.77
C ASN A 47 -10.20 3.49 33.26
N CYS A 48 -9.71 3.65 34.48
CA CYS A 48 -8.78 2.70 35.10
C CYS A 48 -9.45 1.56 35.87
N LYS A 49 -10.79 1.45 35.85
CA LYS A 49 -11.52 0.48 36.70
C LYS A 49 -11.17 -0.99 36.45
N SER A 50 -10.60 -1.33 35.30
CA SER A 50 -10.27 -2.71 34.91
C SER A 50 -8.79 -2.91 34.58
N LYS A 51 -7.91 -1.98 35.00
CA LYS A 51 -6.49 -1.98 34.65
C LYS A 51 -5.63 -2.06 35.90
N ASP A 52 -4.48 -2.70 35.78
CA ASP A 52 -3.46 -2.62 36.82
C ASP A 52 -2.96 -1.17 36.99
N PHE A 53 -2.43 -0.83 38.17
CA PHE A 53 -1.94 0.52 38.46
C PHE A 53 -0.94 1.00 37.40
N GLY A 54 0.04 0.16 37.01
CA GLY A 54 1.03 0.52 36.00
C GLY A 54 0.42 0.72 34.62
N GLU A 55 -0.58 -0.08 34.24
CA GLU A 55 -1.29 0.09 32.97
C GLU A 55 -2.14 1.35 32.92
N CYS A 56 -2.79 1.70 34.04
CA CYS A 56 -3.53 2.95 34.21
C CYS A 56 -2.58 4.16 34.11
N GLU A 57 -1.44 4.13 34.80
CA GLU A 57 -0.43 5.19 34.73
C GLU A 57 0.09 5.40 33.31
N LEU A 58 0.41 4.31 32.59
CA LEU A 58 0.83 4.38 31.19
C LEU A 58 -0.25 4.94 30.27
N GLU A 59 -1.53 4.66 30.53
CA GLU A 59 -2.62 5.23 29.74
C GLU A 59 -2.82 6.72 30.01
N ILE A 60 -2.68 7.16 31.26
CA ILE A 60 -2.66 8.58 31.62
C ILE A 60 -1.52 9.29 30.88
N LEU A 61 -0.30 8.72 30.92
CA LEU A 61 0.86 9.25 30.20
C LEU A 61 0.60 9.31 28.69
N ARG A 62 0.11 8.23 28.07
CA ARG A 62 -0.24 8.18 26.64
C ARG A 62 -1.24 9.27 26.27
N ASN A 63 -2.27 9.48 27.09
CA ASN A 63 -3.25 10.53 26.84
C ASN A 63 -2.65 11.94 26.98
N ALA A 64 -1.77 12.17 27.97
CA ALA A 64 -1.07 13.43 28.12
C ALA A 64 -0.14 13.71 26.93
N VAL A 65 0.63 12.71 26.48
CA VAL A 65 1.48 12.80 25.28
C VAL A 65 0.65 13.13 24.05
N ASN A 66 -0.43 12.39 23.79
CA ASN A 66 -1.33 12.64 22.66
C ASN A 66 -1.91 14.07 22.68
N ASN A 67 -2.35 14.57 23.84
CA ASN A 67 -2.89 15.92 23.95
C ASN A 67 -1.84 17.00 23.66
N ILE A 68 -0.60 16.81 24.14
CA ILE A 68 0.51 17.72 23.89
C ILE A 68 0.92 17.71 22.41
N GLU A 69 1.01 16.52 21.80
CA GLU A 69 1.32 16.35 20.39
C GLU A 69 0.26 16.99 19.50
N ASN A 70 -1.03 16.77 19.81
CA ASN A 70 -2.13 17.38 19.07
C ASN A 70 -2.09 18.92 19.13
N LYS A 71 -1.90 19.49 20.32
CA LYS A 71 -1.83 20.94 20.48
C LYS A 71 -0.65 21.53 19.69
N LYS A 72 0.52 20.87 19.74
CA LYS A 72 1.70 21.30 18.98
C LYS A 72 1.46 21.20 17.48
N GLY A 73 0.91 20.08 17.02
CA GLY A 73 0.61 19.86 15.60
C GLY A 73 -0.33 20.93 15.05
N GLU A 74 -1.39 21.26 15.79
CA GLU A 74 -2.35 22.32 15.43
C GLU A 74 -1.68 23.69 15.30
N GLU A 75 -0.76 24.03 16.21
CA GLU A 75 0.02 25.28 16.17
C GLU A 75 0.94 25.38 14.94
N VAL A 76 1.46 24.26 14.44
CA VAL A 76 2.34 24.23 13.24
C VAL A 76 1.54 24.21 11.95
N THR A 77 0.61 23.27 11.85
CA THR A 77 -0.15 22.96 10.61
C THR A 77 -1.01 24.14 10.18
N ASN A 78 -1.49 24.94 11.13
CA ASN A 78 -2.36 26.07 10.83
C ASN A 78 -1.64 27.38 10.47
N THR A 79 -0.31 27.39 10.44
CA THR A 79 0.43 28.59 10.01
C THR A 79 0.15 28.89 8.52
N PRO A 80 0.03 30.18 8.12
CA PRO A 80 -0.19 30.54 6.72
C PRO A 80 0.88 29.99 5.77
N GLU A 81 2.12 29.93 6.25
CA GLU A 81 3.27 29.39 5.51
C GLU A 81 3.10 27.90 5.19
N VAL A 82 2.73 27.08 6.17
CA VAL A 82 2.50 25.63 5.98
C VAL A 82 1.29 25.38 5.09
N LYS A 83 0.19 26.12 5.27
CA LYS A 83 -0.99 26.01 4.37
C LYS A 83 -0.62 26.32 2.92
N GLN A 84 0.23 27.32 2.69
CA GLN A 84 0.71 27.64 1.36
C GLN A 84 1.63 26.54 0.80
N ILE A 85 2.49 25.93 1.63
CA ILE A 85 3.31 24.79 1.22
C ILE A 85 2.44 23.64 0.74
N ILE A 86 1.43 23.26 1.53
CA ILE A 86 0.47 22.19 1.22
C ILE A 86 -0.26 22.49 -0.09
N GLN A 87 -0.77 23.71 -0.26
CA GLN A 87 -1.48 24.11 -1.48
C GLN A 87 -0.60 23.97 -2.73
N ILE A 88 0.67 24.37 -2.66
CA ILE A 88 1.60 24.29 -3.80
C ILE A 88 1.83 22.84 -4.23
N VAL A 89 2.05 21.92 -3.30
CA VAL A 89 2.27 20.49 -3.65
C VAL A 89 0.99 19.87 -4.19
N GLU A 90 -0.17 20.20 -3.62
CA GLU A 90 -1.46 19.72 -4.12
C GLU A 90 -1.73 20.19 -5.55
N ASP A 91 -1.47 21.46 -5.86
CA ASP A 91 -1.64 22.00 -7.20
C ASP A 91 -0.63 21.39 -8.18
N PHE A 92 0.63 21.20 -7.76
CA PHE A 92 1.62 20.49 -8.56
C PHE A 92 1.17 19.06 -8.92
N ILE A 93 0.62 18.31 -7.96
CA ILE A 93 0.08 16.96 -8.18
C ILE A 93 -1.07 16.99 -9.19
N LYS A 94 -2.00 17.95 -9.06
CA LYS A 94 -3.15 18.11 -9.98
C LYS A 94 -2.67 18.40 -11.40
N ASP A 95 -1.83 19.42 -11.56
CA ASP A 95 -1.36 19.93 -12.85
C ASP A 95 -0.56 18.88 -13.62
N ASN A 96 0.27 18.10 -12.92
CA ASN A 96 1.08 17.05 -13.52
C ASN A 96 0.35 15.69 -13.58
N ASN A 97 -0.91 15.62 -13.17
CA ASN A 97 -1.72 14.39 -13.14
C ASN A 97 -1.06 13.22 -12.38
N LEU A 98 -0.32 13.53 -11.31
CA LEU A 98 0.37 12.54 -10.48
C LEU A 98 -0.61 11.77 -9.59
N VAL A 99 -0.21 10.61 -9.08
CA VAL A 99 -1.11 9.72 -8.34
C VAL A 99 -0.61 9.48 -6.92
N CYS A 100 -1.34 9.98 -5.93
CA CYS A 100 -1.01 9.80 -4.52
C CYS A 100 -1.20 8.34 -4.08
N TYR A 101 -0.30 7.85 -3.21
CA TYR A 101 -0.38 6.54 -2.57
C TYR A 101 -0.20 6.65 -1.05
N GLY A 102 0.01 5.53 -0.37
CA GLY A 102 0.38 5.54 1.05
C GLY A 102 -0.78 5.86 2.00
N GLY A 103 -0.42 6.35 3.19
CA GLY A 103 -1.39 6.62 4.26
C GLY A 103 -2.38 7.72 3.89
N THR A 104 -1.88 8.81 3.31
CA THR A 104 -2.66 9.97 2.88
C THR A 104 -3.66 9.59 1.80
N ALA A 105 -3.25 8.77 0.82
CA ALA A 105 -4.18 8.29 -0.19
C ALA A 105 -5.29 7.41 0.38
N ILE A 106 -4.96 6.48 1.28
CA ILE A 106 -5.98 5.65 1.95
C ILE A 106 -6.93 6.56 2.72
N ASN A 107 -6.42 7.51 3.50
CA ASN A 107 -7.26 8.41 4.29
C ASN A 107 -8.24 9.20 3.40
N ASN A 108 -7.75 9.82 2.33
CA ASN A 108 -8.53 10.79 1.57
C ASN A 108 -9.62 10.16 0.71
N ILE A 109 -9.49 8.88 0.34
CA ILE A 109 -10.57 8.15 -0.33
C ILE A 109 -11.62 7.62 0.64
N LEU A 110 -11.37 7.60 1.95
CA LEU A 110 -12.34 7.12 2.93
C LEU A 110 -13.39 8.20 3.24
N PRO A 111 -14.63 7.80 3.57
CA PRO A 111 -15.62 8.71 4.14
C PRO A 111 -15.07 9.35 5.42
N LYS A 112 -15.43 10.62 5.69
CA LYS A 112 -14.93 11.41 6.83
C LYS A 112 -14.94 10.68 8.17
N ARG A 113 -16.01 9.95 8.48
CA ARG A 113 -16.17 9.16 9.73
C ARG A 113 -15.16 8.01 9.90
N ASP A 114 -14.57 7.54 8.81
CA ASP A 114 -13.63 6.42 8.78
C ASP A 114 -12.20 6.89 8.45
N GLN A 115 -11.98 8.21 8.30
CA GLN A 115 -10.65 8.81 8.19
C GLN A 115 -9.90 8.66 9.52
N PHE A 116 -8.61 8.39 9.43
CA PHE A 116 -7.74 8.15 10.58
C PHE A 116 -6.64 9.22 10.72
N TYR A 117 -6.55 10.15 9.77
CA TYR A 117 -5.73 11.35 9.88
C TYR A 117 -6.60 12.59 10.11
N ASN A 118 -6.08 13.52 10.90
CA ASN A 118 -6.67 14.83 11.13
C ASN A 118 -5.74 15.93 10.63
N PHE A 119 -6.00 16.44 9.43
CA PHE A 119 -5.17 17.47 8.80
C PHE A 119 -5.31 18.87 9.40
N ASP A 120 -6.19 19.06 10.39
CA ASP A 120 -6.19 20.29 11.20
C ASP A 120 -5.06 20.28 12.24
N ILE A 121 -4.52 19.09 12.53
CA ILE A 121 -3.50 18.83 13.54
C ILE A 121 -2.19 18.36 12.91
N GLU A 122 -2.24 17.52 11.88
CA GLU A 122 -1.04 16.96 11.26
C GLU A 122 -0.90 17.36 9.79
N MET A 123 0.31 17.70 9.35
CA MET A 123 0.58 17.97 7.94
C MET A 123 0.45 16.69 7.11
N PRO A 124 -0.24 16.72 5.95
CA PRO A 124 -0.32 15.55 5.08
C PRO A 124 1.06 15.18 4.53
N ASP A 125 1.43 13.91 4.69
CA ASP A 125 2.62 13.32 4.07
C ASP A 125 2.28 12.91 2.63
N TYR A 126 2.67 13.74 1.66
CA TYR A 126 2.33 13.51 0.25
C TYR A 126 3.30 12.54 -0.41
N ASP A 127 2.94 11.26 -0.34
CA ASP A 127 3.47 10.18 -1.15
C ASP A 127 2.77 10.13 -2.52
N PHE A 128 3.48 10.30 -3.63
CA PHE A 128 2.88 10.11 -4.96
C PHE A 128 3.82 9.46 -5.98
N PHE A 129 3.20 8.71 -6.89
CA PHE A 129 3.91 8.10 -8.00
C PHE A 129 4.08 9.06 -9.16
N SER A 130 5.20 8.93 -9.86
CA SER A 130 5.46 9.57 -11.16
C SER A 130 6.21 8.61 -12.07
N SER A 131 5.94 8.70 -13.38
CA SER A 131 6.78 8.05 -14.39
C SER A 131 8.07 8.82 -14.70
N ASN A 132 8.28 9.98 -14.10
CA ASN A 132 9.44 10.85 -14.24
C ASN A 132 9.85 11.49 -12.90
N ALA A 133 9.91 10.66 -11.85
CA ALA A 133 9.93 11.10 -10.46
C ALA A 133 11.08 12.07 -10.11
N MET A 134 12.27 11.82 -10.64
CA MET A 134 13.44 12.68 -10.38
C MET A 134 13.24 14.10 -10.92
N ASN A 135 12.76 14.22 -12.14
CA ASN A 135 12.54 15.51 -12.77
C ASN A 135 11.35 16.24 -12.15
N ASP A 136 10.31 15.51 -11.75
CA ASP A 136 9.18 16.12 -11.03
C ASP A 136 9.60 16.62 -9.63
N ALA A 137 10.55 15.95 -8.96
CA ALA A 137 11.14 16.46 -7.73
C ALA A 137 11.92 17.77 -7.95
N LYS A 138 12.73 17.85 -9.01
CA LYS A 138 13.46 19.07 -9.40
C LYS A 138 12.48 20.21 -9.71
N LYS A 139 11.45 19.96 -10.53
CA LYS A 139 10.41 20.96 -10.87
C LYS A 139 9.62 21.45 -9.66
N LEU A 140 9.28 20.55 -8.73
CA LEU A 140 8.59 20.94 -7.50
C LEU A 140 9.48 21.83 -6.63
N ALA A 141 10.77 21.51 -6.52
CA ALA A 141 11.74 22.37 -5.84
C ALA A 141 11.84 23.76 -6.50
N ASP A 142 11.95 23.82 -7.83
CA ASP A 142 11.98 25.08 -8.58
C ASP A 142 10.72 25.91 -8.37
N LEU A 143 9.55 25.26 -8.32
CA LEU A 143 8.28 25.91 -8.05
C LEU A 143 8.26 26.58 -6.67
N TYR A 144 8.76 25.90 -5.63
CA TYR A 144 8.91 26.49 -4.30
C TYR A 144 9.90 27.66 -4.31
N LYS A 145 11.05 27.52 -4.96
CA LYS A 145 12.00 28.64 -5.06
C LYS A 145 11.37 29.87 -5.72
N LYS A 146 10.65 29.66 -6.82
CA LYS A 146 9.91 30.72 -7.52
C LYS A 146 8.83 31.38 -6.66
N LYS A 147 8.28 30.68 -5.67
CA LYS A 147 7.31 31.21 -4.70
C LYS A 147 7.97 31.96 -3.53
N GLY A 148 9.29 32.07 -3.50
CA GLY A 148 10.04 32.86 -2.51
C GLY A 148 10.47 32.10 -1.26
N TYR A 149 10.48 30.77 -1.30
CA TYR A 149 11.05 29.95 -0.22
C TYR A 149 12.57 29.92 -0.35
N ASP A 150 13.25 30.11 0.77
CA ASP A 150 14.72 30.25 0.81
C ASP A 150 15.39 28.88 0.73
N GLU A 151 15.06 27.98 1.66
CA GLU A 151 15.71 26.67 1.80
C GLU A 151 14.89 25.58 1.11
N VAL A 152 15.20 25.30 -0.16
CA VAL A 152 14.53 24.24 -0.93
C VAL A 152 15.52 23.19 -1.40
N LEU A 153 15.18 21.92 -1.16
CA LEU A 153 16.06 20.80 -1.50
C LEU A 153 15.25 19.62 -2.05
N ALA A 154 15.63 19.12 -3.22
CA ALA A 154 15.22 17.80 -3.69
C ALA A 154 16.38 16.80 -3.51
N THR A 155 16.13 15.67 -2.87
CA THR A 155 17.14 14.62 -2.64
C THR A 155 16.68 13.24 -3.06
N ALA A 156 17.63 12.34 -3.30
CA ALA A 156 17.34 10.92 -3.39
C ALA A 156 16.96 10.36 -2.00
N GLY A 157 15.82 9.68 -1.93
CA GLY A 157 15.31 9.02 -0.73
C GLY A 157 16.11 7.76 -0.38
N THR A 158 15.76 7.11 0.73
CA THR A 158 16.43 5.88 1.19
C THR A 158 16.33 4.75 0.17
N HIS A 159 15.17 4.60 -0.47
CA HIS A 159 14.94 3.60 -1.51
C HIS A 159 15.26 4.18 -2.88
N TYR A 160 15.97 3.41 -3.70
CA TYR A 160 16.30 3.80 -5.07
C TYR A 160 15.04 4.14 -5.88
N GLY A 161 15.10 5.25 -6.64
CA GLY A 161 13.98 5.74 -7.43
C GLY A 161 12.87 6.46 -6.65
N THR A 162 13.05 6.71 -5.34
CA THR A 162 12.20 7.64 -4.58
C THR A 162 12.97 8.92 -4.31
N PHE A 163 12.33 10.07 -4.47
CA PHE A 163 12.92 11.39 -4.26
C PHE A 163 12.12 12.16 -3.23
N LYS A 164 12.80 12.95 -2.40
CA LYS A 164 12.19 13.74 -1.32
C LYS A 164 12.36 15.22 -1.61
N VAL A 165 11.31 16.00 -1.42
CA VAL A 165 11.38 17.46 -1.51
C VAL A 165 11.19 18.07 -0.12
N PHE A 166 12.12 18.93 0.27
CA PHE A 166 12.11 19.67 1.51
C PHE A 166 11.97 21.17 1.23
N VAL A 167 11.17 21.85 2.05
CA VAL A 167 10.97 23.31 2.00
C VAL A 167 11.09 23.86 3.40
N ASN A 168 12.04 24.78 3.63
CA ASN A 168 12.38 25.29 4.96
C ASN A 168 12.57 24.14 5.98
N PHE A 169 13.28 23.10 5.56
CA PHE A 169 13.55 21.85 6.30
C PHE A 169 12.32 20.96 6.55
N ILE A 170 11.11 21.35 6.13
CA ILE A 170 9.89 20.56 6.25
C ILE A 170 9.87 19.53 5.10
N PRO A 171 9.73 18.22 5.38
CA PRO A 171 9.50 17.23 4.33
C PRO A 171 8.11 17.44 3.73
N VAL A 172 8.05 17.76 2.44
CA VAL A 172 6.81 18.12 1.76
C VAL A 172 6.25 16.96 0.96
N ALA A 173 7.12 16.20 0.28
CA ALA A 173 6.69 15.16 -0.64
C ALA A 173 7.74 14.06 -0.82
N ASP A 174 7.23 12.83 -0.98
CA ASP A 174 7.96 11.66 -1.45
C ASP A 174 7.42 11.28 -2.85
N ILE A 175 8.30 11.31 -3.85
CA ILE A 175 7.98 11.08 -5.27
C ILE A 175 8.65 9.78 -5.71
N THR A 176 7.84 8.74 -5.96
CA THR A 176 8.36 7.40 -6.30
C THR A 176 8.21 7.10 -7.79
N GLN A 177 9.31 6.63 -8.38
CA GLN A 177 9.38 6.20 -9.77
C GLN A 177 8.55 4.94 -10.03
N MET A 178 7.65 5.05 -11.00
CA MET A 178 6.91 3.92 -11.56
C MET A 178 7.19 3.80 -13.06
N SER A 179 7.10 2.60 -13.63
CA SER A 179 7.22 2.46 -15.08
C SER A 179 5.99 3.08 -15.75
N HIS A 180 6.16 3.65 -16.95
CA HIS A 180 5.06 4.24 -17.72
C HIS A 180 3.91 3.24 -17.90
N GLU A 181 4.21 1.99 -18.27
CA GLU A 181 3.22 0.94 -18.51
C GLU A 181 2.24 0.75 -17.34
N VAL A 182 2.78 0.74 -16.11
CA VAL A 182 2.03 0.52 -14.86
C VAL A 182 1.40 1.82 -14.36
N PHE A 183 2.13 2.93 -14.46
CA PHE A 183 1.63 4.26 -14.09
C PHE A 183 0.36 4.62 -14.85
N ASP A 184 0.31 4.34 -16.15
CA ASP A 184 -0.87 4.61 -16.98
C ASP A 184 -2.11 3.83 -16.50
N VAL A 185 -1.94 2.58 -16.06
CA VAL A 185 -3.06 1.77 -15.54
C VAL A 185 -3.58 2.37 -14.23
N ILE A 186 -2.67 2.66 -13.31
CA ILE A 186 -3.00 3.18 -11.98
C ILE A 186 -3.61 4.58 -12.08
N GLN A 187 -3.06 5.43 -12.95
CA GLN A 187 -3.59 6.77 -13.21
C GLN A 187 -4.99 6.70 -13.82
N LYS A 188 -5.24 5.79 -14.78
CA LYS A 188 -6.57 5.59 -15.38
C LYS A 188 -7.60 5.09 -14.37
N GLU A 189 -7.22 4.21 -13.47
CA GLU A 189 -8.12 3.61 -12.46
C GLU A 189 -8.22 4.42 -11.16
N SER A 190 -7.49 5.53 -11.06
CA SER A 190 -7.41 6.35 -9.84
C SER A 190 -8.78 6.92 -9.41
N ILE A 191 -8.93 7.09 -8.10
CA ILE A 191 -10.08 7.80 -7.52
C ILE A 191 -9.73 9.29 -7.45
N ARG A 192 -10.60 10.15 -7.97
CA ARG A 192 -10.42 11.60 -7.86
C ARG A 192 -11.20 12.15 -6.67
N VAL A 193 -10.51 12.86 -5.78
CA VAL A 193 -11.12 13.63 -4.69
C VAL A 193 -10.49 15.02 -4.70
N ALA A 194 -11.31 16.08 -4.75
CA ALA A 194 -10.83 17.46 -4.90
C ALA A 194 -9.81 17.64 -6.05
N GLN A 195 -10.05 16.98 -7.18
CA GLN A 195 -9.20 16.94 -8.39
C GLN A 195 -7.83 16.24 -8.23
N ILE A 196 -7.45 15.84 -7.02
CA ILE A 196 -6.25 15.02 -6.78
C ILE A 196 -6.58 13.55 -7.11
N ARG A 197 -5.66 12.87 -7.80
CA ARG A 197 -5.77 11.44 -8.09
C ARG A 197 -5.16 10.62 -6.96
N TYR A 198 -5.93 9.68 -6.44
CA TYR A 198 -5.51 8.72 -5.44
C TYR A 198 -5.49 7.32 -6.02
N THR A 199 -4.48 6.55 -5.64
CA THR A 199 -4.23 5.18 -6.10
C THR A 199 -5.48 4.30 -5.93
N PRO A 200 -5.80 3.41 -6.90
CA PRO A 200 -6.96 2.53 -6.81
C PRO A 200 -6.96 1.66 -5.54
N PRO A 201 -8.13 1.40 -4.92
CA PRO A 201 -8.19 0.61 -3.67
C PRO A 201 -7.53 -0.76 -3.76
N ASN A 202 -7.60 -1.44 -4.90
CA ASN A 202 -6.97 -2.75 -5.08
C ASN A 202 -5.43 -2.66 -5.08
N PHE A 203 -4.85 -1.56 -5.57
CA PHE A 203 -3.41 -1.35 -5.54
C PHE A 203 -2.95 -0.96 -4.13
N LEU A 204 -3.70 -0.10 -3.43
CA LEU A 204 -3.44 0.20 -2.01
C LEU A 204 -3.51 -1.07 -1.15
N ARG A 205 -4.50 -1.92 -1.42
CA ARG A 205 -4.65 -3.24 -0.78
C ARG A 205 -3.45 -4.15 -1.10
N MET A 206 -2.99 -4.19 -2.34
CA MET A 206 -1.79 -4.93 -2.75
C MET A 206 -0.57 -4.50 -1.92
N LEU A 207 -0.30 -3.19 -1.83
CA LEU A 207 0.83 -2.66 -1.06
C LEU A 207 0.73 -3.04 0.42
N MET A 208 -0.46 -2.96 1.02
CA MET A 208 -0.67 -3.36 2.42
C MET A 208 -0.47 -4.87 2.65
N TYR A 209 -0.92 -5.72 1.73
CA TYR A 209 -0.67 -7.16 1.80
C TYR A 209 0.81 -7.50 1.60
N LEU A 210 1.51 -6.76 0.73
CA LEU A 210 2.96 -6.88 0.58
C LEU A 210 3.67 -6.53 1.90
N GLU A 211 3.26 -5.49 2.61
CA GLU A 211 3.86 -5.14 3.90
C GLU A 211 3.67 -6.24 4.95
N ILE A 212 2.45 -6.72 5.18
CA ILE A 212 2.15 -7.70 6.23
C ILE A 212 2.58 -9.14 5.90
N SER A 213 2.91 -9.42 4.63
CA SER A 213 3.40 -10.73 4.20
C SER A 213 4.93 -10.85 4.21
N ARG A 214 5.65 -9.80 4.63
CA ARG A 214 7.12 -9.74 4.67
C ARG A 214 7.66 -9.70 6.11
N PRO A 215 7.86 -10.85 6.77
CA PRO A 215 8.40 -10.86 8.14
C PRO A 215 9.86 -10.37 8.22
N GLY A 216 10.61 -10.44 7.12
CA GLY A 216 11.94 -9.82 7.02
C GLY A 216 11.93 -8.30 6.72
N GLY A 217 10.75 -7.66 6.67
CA GLY A 217 10.59 -6.22 6.49
C GLY A 217 10.46 -5.46 7.82
N ASP A 218 9.90 -4.25 7.77
CA ASP A 218 9.65 -3.42 8.96
C ASP A 218 8.35 -3.83 9.68
N VAL A 219 8.45 -4.86 10.53
CA VAL A 219 7.31 -5.41 11.28
C VAL A 219 6.67 -4.42 12.26
N SER A 220 7.37 -3.33 12.65
CA SER A 220 6.81 -2.28 13.50
C SER A 220 5.60 -1.59 12.86
N ARG A 221 5.46 -1.69 11.53
CA ARG A 221 4.37 -1.09 10.76
C ARG A 221 3.12 -1.97 10.71
N TRP A 222 3.21 -3.25 11.02
CA TRP A 222 2.14 -4.22 10.74
C TRP A 222 0.82 -3.87 11.40
N GLU A 223 0.84 -3.40 12.66
CA GLU A 223 -0.38 -3.00 13.36
C GLU A 223 -1.07 -1.83 12.64
N LYS A 224 -0.30 -0.80 12.28
CA LYS A 224 -0.79 0.38 11.55
C LYS A 224 -1.34 -0.01 10.17
N VAL A 225 -0.63 -0.89 9.46
CA VAL A 225 -1.05 -1.39 8.14
C VAL A 225 -2.35 -2.20 8.25
N GLN A 226 -2.46 -3.10 9.24
CA GLN A 226 -3.66 -3.93 9.40
C GLN A 226 -4.90 -3.10 9.75
N LYS A 227 -4.77 -2.04 10.57
CA LYS A 227 -5.86 -1.09 10.86
C LYS A 227 -6.35 -0.39 9.58
N ARG A 228 -5.42 0.10 8.75
CA ARG A 228 -5.72 0.75 7.46
C ARG A 228 -6.35 -0.21 6.46
N LEU A 229 -5.84 -1.44 6.38
CA LEU A 229 -6.40 -2.49 5.53
C LEU A 229 -7.84 -2.80 5.92
N ASN A 230 -8.16 -2.84 7.22
CA ASN A 230 -9.53 -3.03 7.70
C ASN A 230 -10.45 -1.86 7.31
N ALA A 231 -10.01 -0.62 7.49
CA ALA A 231 -10.76 0.57 7.10
C ALA A 231 -11.02 0.61 5.58
N LEU A 232 -10.00 0.28 4.78
CA LEU A 232 -10.11 0.19 3.33
C LEU A 232 -11.07 -0.93 2.92
N ASN A 233 -10.95 -2.12 3.50
CA ASN A 233 -11.83 -3.25 3.17
C ASN A 233 -13.29 -3.03 3.56
N LYS A 234 -13.54 -2.27 4.64
CA LYS A 234 -14.90 -1.87 5.06
C LYS A 234 -15.57 -0.98 4.02
N ASN A 235 -14.84 0.01 3.49
CA ASN A 235 -15.39 1.04 2.60
C ASN A 235 -15.28 0.69 1.11
N TYR A 236 -14.25 -0.05 0.74
CA TYR A 236 -13.96 -0.50 -0.62
C TYR A 236 -13.81 -2.03 -0.64
N PRO A 237 -14.88 -2.79 -0.34
CA PRO A 237 -14.78 -4.24 -0.25
C PRO A 237 -14.39 -4.83 -1.60
N LEU A 238 -13.66 -5.95 -1.56
CA LEU A 238 -13.23 -6.68 -2.74
C LEU A 238 -14.42 -7.44 -3.36
N LYS A 239 -15.44 -6.73 -3.86
CA LYS A 239 -16.67 -7.32 -4.40
C LYS A 239 -16.64 -7.35 -5.91
N LEU A 240 -16.81 -8.53 -6.49
CA LEU A 240 -17.07 -8.72 -7.92
C LEU A 240 -18.52 -9.13 -8.11
N ARG A 241 -19.20 -8.50 -9.07
CA ARG A 241 -20.62 -8.75 -9.36
C ARG A 241 -20.91 -10.18 -9.85
N SER A 242 -19.92 -10.92 -10.37
CA SER A 242 -20.14 -12.31 -10.82
C SER A 242 -18.86 -13.18 -10.86
N CYS A 243 -18.45 -13.70 -9.71
CA CYS A 243 -17.54 -14.87 -9.63
C CYS A 243 -18.30 -16.22 -9.68
N VAL A 244 -19.61 -16.18 -9.90
CA VAL A 244 -20.49 -17.35 -9.78
C VAL A 244 -20.56 -18.17 -11.07
N LYS A 245 -20.35 -17.55 -12.24
CA LYS A 245 -20.52 -18.18 -13.57
C LYS A 245 -19.23 -18.68 -14.26
N LYS A 246 -18.04 -18.34 -13.75
CA LYS A 246 -16.75 -18.69 -14.38
C LYS A 246 -15.99 -19.70 -13.52
N THR A 247 -15.46 -20.76 -14.11
CA THR A 247 -14.51 -21.67 -13.44
C THR A 247 -13.30 -20.87 -12.98
N LEU A 248 -12.98 -20.90 -11.67
CA LEU A 248 -11.88 -20.10 -11.09
C LEU A 248 -10.50 -20.59 -11.55
N GLN A 249 -10.44 -21.85 -11.98
CA GLN A 249 -9.27 -22.48 -12.57
C GLN A 249 -9.68 -22.94 -13.99
N PRO A 250 -9.05 -22.46 -15.06
CA PRO A 250 -9.28 -23.06 -16.37
C PRO A 250 -8.78 -24.50 -16.30
N GLY A 251 -9.66 -25.46 -16.64
CA GLY A 251 -9.24 -26.85 -16.73
C GLY A 251 -8.25 -27.06 -17.88
N PHE A 252 -7.42 -28.08 -17.77
CA PHE A 252 -6.61 -28.52 -18.89
C PHE A 252 -7.51 -29.15 -19.95
N LYS A 253 -7.04 -29.14 -21.21
CA LYS A 253 -7.66 -29.88 -22.32
C LYS A 253 -7.15 -31.34 -22.36
N PHE A 254 -6.54 -31.80 -21.28
CA PHE A 254 -6.03 -33.16 -21.15
C PHE A 254 -7.14 -34.11 -20.71
N THR A 255 -6.96 -35.41 -21.00
CA THR A 255 -7.73 -36.45 -20.32
C THR A 255 -7.48 -36.39 -18.81
N LYS A 256 -8.44 -36.83 -18.00
CA LYS A 256 -8.32 -36.82 -16.52
C LYS A 256 -7.04 -37.52 -16.05
N ASP A 257 -6.73 -38.69 -16.62
CA ASP A 257 -5.53 -39.45 -16.27
C ASP A 257 -4.25 -38.68 -16.58
N LYS A 258 -4.19 -38.00 -17.74
CA LYS A 258 -3.03 -37.21 -18.13
C LYS A 258 -2.88 -35.98 -17.26
N ALA A 259 -3.97 -35.29 -16.91
CA ALA A 259 -3.96 -34.18 -15.98
C ALA A 259 -3.47 -34.61 -14.58
N LEU A 260 -3.98 -35.72 -14.04
CA LEU A 260 -3.55 -36.28 -12.76
C LEU A 260 -2.05 -36.64 -12.76
N LYS A 261 -1.54 -37.20 -13.86
CA LYS A 261 -0.12 -37.51 -14.00
C LYS A 261 0.76 -36.26 -13.99
N ILE A 262 0.42 -35.26 -14.82
CA ILE A 262 1.11 -33.96 -14.85
C ILE A 262 1.10 -33.33 -13.46
N HIS A 263 -0.07 -33.32 -12.82
CA HIS A 263 -0.25 -32.76 -11.49
C HIS A 263 0.69 -33.42 -10.46
N LYS A 264 0.76 -34.75 -10.42
CA LYS A 264 1.66 -35.48 -9.51
C LYS A 264 3.12 -35.15 -9.78
N CYS A 265 3.54 -35.13 -11.05
CA CYS A 265 4.94 -34.83 -11.40
C CYS A 265 5.35 -33.43 -10.92
N ILE A 266 4.53 -32.41 -11.17
CA ILE A 266 4.83 -31.04 -10.75
C ILE A 266 4.77 -30.94 -9.23
N ARG A 267 3.73 -31.47 -8.58
CA ARG A 267 3.61 -31.45 -7.12
C ARG A 267 4.83 -32.05 -6.45
N ASP A 268 5.26 -33.23 -6.90
CA ASP A 268 6.41 -33.94 -6.34
C ASP A 268 7.71 -33.14 -6.56
N ALA A 269 7.93 -32.60 -7.76
CA ALA A 269 9.07 -31.73 -8.03
C ALA A 269 9.11 -30.50 -7.09
N VAL A 270 7.95 -29.91 -6.79
CA VAL A 270 7.86 -28.74 -5.90
C VAL A 270 8.12 -29.12 -4.45
N THR A 271 7.55 -30.24 -3.95
CA THR A 271 7.76 -30.70 -2.57
C THR A 271 9.18 -31.19 -2.34
N ASP A 272 9.74 -31.97 -3.27
CA ASP A 272 11.08 -32.57 -3.16
C ASP A 272 12.18 -31.49 -3.09
N ASN A 273 11.92 -30.31 -3.67
CA ASN A 273 12.86 -29.18 -3.70
C ASN A 273 12.49 -28.04 -2.74
N GLY A 274 11.45 -28.21 -1.92
CA GLY A 274 11.04 -27.22 -0.91
C GLY A 274 10.66 -25.86 -1.50
N PHE A 275 10.11 -25.83 -2.71
CA PHE A 275 9.53 -24.66 -3.35
C PHE A 275 8.16 -24.33 -2.73
N VAL A 276 7.66 -23.11 -2.93
CA VAL A 276 6.42 -22.63 -2.28
C VAL A 276 5.27 -22.54 -3.27
N PHE A 277 4.13 -23.17 -2.97
CA PHE A 277 2.89 -23.03 -3.73
C PHE A 277 2.16 -21.72 -3.40
N PHE A 278 1.78 -20.91 -4.40
CA PHE A 278 0.95 -19.70 -4.17
C PHE A 278 -0.19 -19.50 -5.18
N GLY A 279 -0.33 -20.40 -6.16
CA GLY A 279 -1.32 -20.31 -7.24
C GLY A 279 -2.59 -21.13 -7.09
N GLY A 280 -3.00 -21.73 -8.21
CA GLY A 280 -4.19 -22.58 -8.31
C GLY A 280 -4.23 -23.70 -7.26
N TYR A 281 -3.16 -24.48 -7.14
CA TYR A 281 -3.08 -25.57 -6.15
C TYR A 281 -3.20 -25.06 -4.70
N ALA A 282 -2.52 -23.98 -4.34
CA ALA A 282 -2.64 -23.37 -3.01
C ALA A 282 -4.09 -22.89 -2.74
N THR A 283 -4.72 -22.27 -3.74
CA THR A 283 -6.12 -21.81 -3.66
C THR A 283 -7.08 -22.99 -3.43
N TYR A 284 -6.86 -24.12 -4.12
CA TYR A 284 -7.60 -25.36 -3.87
C TYR A 284 -7.44 -25.83 -2.42
N LEU A 285 -6.23 -25.78 -1.84
CA LEU A 285 -6.03 -26.18 -0.44
C LEU A 285 -6.82 -25.29 0.52
N TYR A 286 -6.83 -23.97 0.31
CA TYR A 286 -7.64 -23.04 1.09
C TYR A 286 -9.15 -23.27 0.94
N SER A 287 -9.61 -23.79 -0.21
CA SER A 287 -11.04 -24.08 -0.44
C SER A 287 -11.61 -25.10 0.54
N ARG A 288 -10.76 -25.99 1.09
CA ARG A 288 -11.17 -27.01 2.07
C ARG A 288 -11.76 -26.43 3.36
N TYR A 289 -11.52 -25.16 3.65
CA TYR A 289 -12.05 -24.43 4.82
C TYR A 289 -13.37 -23.69 4.53
N MET A 290 -13.90 -23.82 3.30
CA MET A 290 -15.16 -23.23 2.85
C MET A 290 -16.28 -24.27 2.78
N SER A 291 -17.48 -23.86 2.39
CA SER A 291 -18.61 -24.79 2.20
C SER A 291 -18.41 -25.68 0.96
N ASP A 292 -19.10 -26.82 0.89
CA ASP A 292 -18.95 -27.76 -0.23
C ASP A 292 -19.34 -27.15 -1.59
N LYS A 293 -20.29 -26.20 -1.58
CA LYS A 293 -20.66 -25.39 -2.76
C LYS A 293 -19.48 -24.56 -3.31
N ILE A 294 -18.54 -24.17 -2.45
CA ILE A 294 -17.33 -23.44 -2.85
C ILE A 294 -16.22 -24.43 -3.20
N LYS A 295 -16.02 -25.49 -2.41
CA LYS A 295 -15.00 -26.52 -2.66
C LYS A 295 -15.12 -27.11 -4.07
N THR A 296 -16.33 -27.41 -4.51
CA THR A 296 -16.62 -28.00 -5.85
C THR A 296 -16.23 -27.10 -7.03
N LYS A 297 -15.93 -25.82 -6.80
CA LYS A 297 -15.41 -24.91 -7.85
C LYS A 297 -13.91 -25.05 -8.10
N PHE A 298 -13.21 -25.81 -7.26
CA PHE A 298 -11.78 -26.03 -7.35
C PHE A 298 -11.51 -27.50 -7.63
N ASP A 299 -10.73 -27.75 -8.68
CA ASP A 299 -10.32 -29.08 -9.06
C ASP A 299 -8.81 -29.20 -8.81
N ARG A 300 -8.44 -30.11 -7.92
CA ARG A 300 -7.05 -30.37 -7.57
C ARG A 300 -6.21 -30.69 -8.79
N GLU A 301 -6.71 -31.58 -9.64
CA GLU A 301 -5.95 -32.26 -10.70
C GLU A 301 -5.86 -31.39 -11.96
N GLN A 302 -6.83 -30.49 -12.12
CA GLN A 302 -6.88 -29.51 -13.21
C GLN A 302 -6.27 -28.15 -12.83
N SER A 303 -5.69 -28.03 -11.63
CA SER A 303 -5.07 -26.78 -11.17
C SER A 303 -3.73 -26.54 -11.89
N GLN A 304 -3.58 -25.37 -12.49
CA GLN A 304 -2.27 -24.80 -12.82
C GLN A 304 -1.48 -24.56 -11.52
N PHE A 305 -0.17 -24.81 -11.57
CA PHE A 305 0.76 -24.48 -10.49
C PHE A 305 1.34 -23.08 -10.70
N ASP A 306 1.33 -22.28 -9.64
CA ASP A 306 2.18 -21.09 -9.54
C ASP A 306 3.02 -21.26 -8.28
N ILE A 307 4.34 -21.18 -8.45
CA ILE A 307 5.32 -21.47 -7.38
C ILE A 307 6.36 -20.37 -7.24
N LEU A 308 6.94 -20.25 -6.04
CA LEU A 308 8.12 -19.43 -5.80
C LEU A 308 9.37 -20.32 -5.75
N ALA A 309 10.40 -19.92 -6.50
CA ALA A 309 11.72 -20.54 -6.48
C ALA A 309 12.82 -19.46 -6.52
N LYS A 310 13.83 -19.56 -5.66
CA LYS A 310 14.96 -18.61 -5.65
C LYS A 310 15.77 -18.66 -6.95
N ASP A 311 15.96 -19.86 -7.49
CA ASP A 311 16.58 -20.11 -8.79
C ASP A 311 15.51 -20.70 -9.73
N ILE A 312 14.95 -19.83 -10.57
CA ILE A 312 13.85 -20.17 -11.47
C ILE A 312 14.29 -21.11 -12.59
N HIS A 313 15.53 -21.00 -13.08
CA HIS A 313 16.04 -21.85 -14.16
C HIS A 313 16.28 -23.27 -13.65
N ARG A 314 16.92 -23.42 -12.49
CA ARG A 314 17.07 -24.74 -11.85
C ARG A 314 15.71 -25.37 -11.55
N ALA A 315 14.77 -24.61 -11.02
CA ALA A 315 13.43 -25.11 -10.77
C ALA A 315 12.72 -25.56 -12.07
N ALA A 316 12.90 -24.83 -13.17
CA ALA A 316 12.33 -25.20 -14.46
C ALA A 316 12.92 -26.51 -15.01
N ILE A 317 14.25 -26.70 -14.87
CA ILE A 317 14.93 -27.95 -15.24
C ILE A 317 14.38 -29.13 -14.44
N LEU A 318 14.31 -29.01 -13.11
CA LEU A 318 13.82 -30.07 -12.23
C LEU A 318 12.35 -30.45 -12.52
N VAL A 319 11.50 -29.47 -12.79
CA VAL A 319 10.11 -29.73 -13.20
C VAL A 319 10.05 -30.41 -14.56
N LYS A 320 10.88 -29.98 -15.53
CA LYS A 320 10.97 -30.60 -16.86
C LYS A 320 11.41 -32.06 -16.78
N GLU A 321 12.48 -32.35 -16.04
CA GLU A 321 12.98 -33.72 -15.83
C GLU A 321 11.88 -34.61 -15.24
N ARG A 322 11.20 -34.14 -14.18
CA ARG A 322 10.11 -34.91 -13.55
C ARG A 322 8.92 -35.17 -14.48
N LEU A 323 8.64 -34.26 -15.42
CA LEU A 323 7.60 -34.45 -16.44
C LEU A 323 8.03 -35.48 -17.50
N MET A 324 9.33 -35.52 -17.84
CA MET A 324 9.91 -36.44 -18.81
C MET A 324 10.04 -37.86 -18.25
N ASP A 325 10.41 -38.01 -16.97
CA ASP A 325 10.68 -39.28 -16.28
C ASP A 325 9.56 -40.32 -16.41
N LYS A 326 8.33 -39.89 -16.68
CA LYS A 326 7.17 -40.76 -16.56
C LYS A 326 6.30 -40.86 -17.80
N TYR A 327 5.98 -39.80 -18.55
CA TYR A 327 4.97 -39.90 -19.62
C TYR A 327 4.99 -38.86 -20.76
N ILE A 328 5.83 -37.82 -20.72
CA ILE A 328 5.75 -36.69 -21.67
C ILE A 328 7.06 -36.56 -22.44
N TYR A 329 6.98 -36.73 -23.76
CA TYR A 329 8.13 -36.46 -24.63
C TYR A 329 8.57 -35.00 -24.53
N GLU A 330 9.88 -34.79 -24.47
CA GLU A 330 10.52 -33.48 -24.37
C GLU A 330 9.99 -32.47 -25.38
N LYS A 331 9.78 -32.88 -26.65
CA LYS A 331 9.24 -32.02 -27.73
C LYS A 331 7.89 -31.37 -27.41
N ASN A 332 7.15 -31.92 -26.45
CA ASN A 332 5.85 -31.39 -26.02
C ASN A 332 5.96 -30.42 -24.83
N ILE A 333 7.15 -30.24 -24.28
CA ILE A 333 7.43 -29.33 -23.16
C ILE A 333 8.11 -28.08 -23.72
N LYS A 334 7.55 -26.90 -23.41
CA LYS A 334 8.17 -25.61 -23.73
C LYS A 334 8.43 -24.85 -22.45
N ILE A 335 9.64 -24.29 -22.33
CA ILE A 335 10.04 -23.39 -21.26
C ILE A 335 10.12 -22.00 -21.89
N ILE A 336 9.41 -21.03 -21.32
CA ILE A 336 9.33 -19.66 -21.83
C ILE A 336 9.71 -18.71 -20.69
N GLU A 337 10.73 -17.90 -20.91
CA GLU A 337 11.19 -16.91 -19.94
C GLU A 337 10.46 -15.58 -20.14
N HIS A 338 10.09 -14.94 -19.04
CA HIS A 338 9.39 -13.66 -19.03
C HIS A 338 10.13 -12.66 -18.15
N PRO A 339 10.47 -11.46 -18.68
CA PRO A 339 11.08 -10.41 -17.88
C PRO A 339 10.10 -9.87 -16.82
N PRO A 340 10.59 -9.23 -15.76
CA PRO A 340 9.73 -8.59 -14.77
C PRO A 340 8.93 -7.44 -15.39
N VAL A 341 7.76 -7.15 -14.81
CA VAL A 341 6.91 -6.01 -15.15
C VAL A 341 6.89 -5.04 -13.99
N GLY A 342 7.07 -3.74 -14.27
CA GLY A 342 7.10 -2.68 -13.26
C GLY A 342 8.33 -1.80 -13.38
N SER A 343 8.65 -1.04 -12.34
CA SER A 343 9.93 -0.35 -12.23
C SER A 343 10.92 -1.22 -11.45
N ILE A 344 12.20 -0.85 -11.51
CA ILE A 344 13.24 -1.38 -10.64
C ILE A 344 12.88 -1.25 -9.14
N THR A 345 12.16 -0.19 -8.77
CA THR A 345 11.70 0.08 -7.40
C THR A 345 10.46 -0.74 -7.01
N LEU A 346 9.56 -1.01 -7.96
CA LEU A 346 8.33 -1.75 -7.73
C LEU A 346 8.03 -2.68 -8.90
N GLN A 347 8.43 -3.95 -8.74
CA GLN A 347 8.09 -5.02 -9.67
C GLN A 347 6.72 -5.59 -9.32
N ILE A 348 5.73 -5.35 -10.19
CA ILE A 348 4.37 -5.86 -10.03
C ILE A 348 4.25 -7.32 -10.51
N VAL A 349 5.07 -7.73 -11.46
CA VAL A 349 5.24 -9.14 -11.84
C VAL A 349 6.73 -9.44 -11.78
N PRO A 350 7.17 -10.37 -10.92
CA PRO A 350 8.56 -10.77 -10.90
C PRO A 350 9.00 -11.44 -12.20
N GLU A 351 10.31 -11.51 -12.40
CA GLU A 351 10.94 -12.42 -13.35
C GLU A 351 10.39 -13.84 -13.15
N HIS A 352 9.97 -14.49 -14.23
CA HIS A 352 9.33 -15.79 -14.13
C HIS A 352 9.51 -16.66 -15.38
N ILE A 353 9.38 -17.97 -15.17
CA ILE A 353 9.43 -18.97 -16.23
C ILE A 353 8.07 -19.66 -16.33
N GLU A 354 7.56 -19.74 -17.54
CA GLU A 354 6.34 -20.46 -17.88
C GLU A 354 6.68 -21.82 -18.50
N ILE A 355 6.12 -22.89 -17.94
CA ILE A 355 6.24 -24.25 -18.46
C ILE A 355 4.93 -24.65 -19.11
N LYS A 356 4.98 -24.95 -20.42
CA LYS A 356 3.85 -25.45 -21.21
C LYS A 356 4.03 -26.91 -21.56
N VAL A 357 2.94 -27.67 -21.49
CA VAL A 357 2.81 -29.04 -22.00
C VAL A 357 1.75 -29.03 -23.09
N HIS A 358 2.09 -29.45 -24.31
CA HIS A 358 1.20 -29.37 -25.49
C HIS A 358 0.53 -27.99 -25.65
N ASN A 359 1.33 -26.93 -25.51
CA ASN A 359 0.90 -25.53 -25.59
C ASN A 359 -0.10 -25.07 -24.50
N GLN A 360 -0.28 -25.84 -23.43
CA GLN A 360 -1.03 -25.42 -22.24
C GLN A 360 -0.10 -25.17 -21.07
N THR A 361 -0.24 -24.03 -20.40
CA THR A 361 0.53 -23.67 -19.21
C THR A 361 0.18 -24.58 -18.04
N VAL A 362 1.16 -25.30 -17.52
CA VAL A 362 0.98 -26.24 -16.39
C VAL A 362 1.64 -25.74 -15.10
N CYS A 363 2.73 -24.97 -15.22
CA CYS A 363 3.44 -24.39 -14.09
C CYS A 363 4.01 -23.03 -14.48
N ILE A 364 3.90 -22.04 -13.60
CA ILE A 364 4.66 -20.79 -13.67
C ILE A 364 5.53 -20.66 -12.41
N ILE A 365 6.81 -20.41 -12.62
CA ILE A 365 7.83 -20.35 -11.59
C ILE A 365 8.28 -18.89 -11.46
N PHE A 366 7.95 -18.27 -10.33
CA PHE A 366 8.27 -16.87 -10.06
C PHE A 366 9.48 -16.74 -9.14
N LYS A 367 10.36 -15.80 -9.45
CA LYS A 367 11.45 -15.41 -8.58
C LYS A 367 10.92 -14.53 -7.45
N PRO A 368 11.16 -14.86 -6.17
CA PRO A 368 10.69 -14.03 -5.07
C PRO A 368 11.44 -12.68 -5.06
N VAL A 369 10.70 -11.57 -5.11
CA VAL A 369 11.24 -10.20 -5.03
C VAL A 369 11.51 -9.75 -3.60
N ASN A 370 10.94 -10.43 -2.61
CA ASN A 370 11.12 -10.19 -1.18
C ASN A 370 11.08 -11.53 -0.43
N CYS A 371 11.27 -11.51 0.90
CA CYS A 371 10.97 -12.66 1.73
C CYS A 371 9.46 -12.75 1.99
N HIS A 372 8.77 -13.63 1.27
CA HIS A 372 7.32 -13.79 1.35
C HIS A 372 6.93 -14.90 2.32
N SER A 373 6.01 -14.60 3.23
CA SER A 373 5.54 -15.54 4.25
C SER A 373 4.85 -16.77 3.66
N TYR A 374 5.09 -17.93 4.29
CA TYR A 374 4.44 -19.20 3.95
C TYR A 374 4.12 -20.01 5.22
N ASN A 375 3.25 -21.00 5.06
CA ASN A 375 2.93 -22.04 6.03
C ASN A 375 3.54 -23.37 5.58
N GLU A 376 4.11 -24.12 6.52
CA GLU A 376 4.53 -25.50 6.30
C GLU A 376 3.51 -26.45 6.91
N ILE A 377 3.06 -27.45 6.14
CA ILE A 377 2.25 -28.57 6.63
C ILE A 377 2.90 -29.89 6.21
N GLU A 378 2.68 -30.94 7.00
CA GLU A 378 3.15 -32.28 6.71
C GLU A 378 1.98 -33.21 6.41
N VAL A 379 2.06 -33.93 5.29
CA VAL A 379 1.09 -34.95 4.89
C VAL A 379 1.88 -36.16 4.40
N ASP A 380 1.64 -37.33 5.00
CA ASP A 380 2.35 -38.58 4.65
C ASP A 380 3.88 -38.43 4.67
N LYS A 381 4.42 -37.74 5.69
CA LYS A 381 5.85 -37.40 5.84
C LYS A 381 6.43 -36.49 4.74
N VAL A 382 5.58 -35.91 3.89
CA VAL A 382 5.97 -34.94 2.87
C VAL A 382 5.62 -33.54 3.35
N LYS A 383 6.60 -32.64 3.30
CA LYS A 383 6.45 -31.24 3.67
C LYS A 383 5.94 -30.41 2.49
N TYR A 384 4.88 -29.65 2.72
CA TYR A 384 4.30 -28.72 1.76
C TYR A 384 4.47 -27.29 2.27
N LYS A 385 5.12 -26.44 1.48
CA LYS A 385 5.20 -25.01 1.74
C LYS A 385 4.15 -24.27 0.92
N ILE A 386 3.23 -23.60 1.59
CA ILE A 386 2.07 -22.97 0.98
C ILE A 386 2.08 -21.51 1.39
N ALA A 387 2.10 -20.60 0.43
CA ALA A 387 2.06 -19.16 0.68
C ALA A 387 0.87 -18.81 1.57
N THR A 388 1.07 -17.87 2.49
CA THR A 388 -0.02 -17.32 3.31
C THR A 388 -1.05 -16.62 2.40
N ILE A 389 -2.28 -16.46 2.89
CA ILE A 389 -3.29 -15.68 2.17
C ILE A 389 -2.80 -14.26 1.88
N ASP A 390 -2.09 -13.65 2.83
CA ASP A 390 -1.52 -12.30 2.68
C ASP A 390 -0.51 -12.25 1.52
N THR A 391 0.39 -13.24 1.43
CA THR A 391 1.30 -13.38 0.28
C THR A 391 0.51 -13.54 -1.02
N MET A 392 -0.44 -14.49 -1.09
CA MET A 392 -1.20 -14.73 -2.33
C MET A 392 -1.99 -13.49 -2.78
N LEU A 393 -2.60 -12.76 -1.85
CA LEU A 393 -3.33 -11.53 -2.15
C LEU A 393 -2.42 -10.42 -2.66
N SER A 394 -1.19 -10.30 -2.14
CA SER A 394 -0.20 -9.35 -2.67
C SER A 394 0.12 -9.64 -4.14
N PHE A 395 0.39 -10.90 -4.50
CA PHE A 395 0.67 -11.28 -5.88
C PHE A 395 -0.54 -11.12 -6.81
N PHE A 396 -1.70 -11.64 -6.42
CA PHE A 396 -2.89 -11.58 -7.27
C PHE A 396 -3.34 -10.14 -7.53
N LEU A 397 -3.39 -9.30 -6.50
CA LEU A 397 -3.75 -7.89 -6.67
C LEU A 397 -2.68 -7.09 -7.40
N SER A 398 -1.45 -7.57 -7.47
CA SER A 398 -0.39 -6.97 -8.27
C SER A 398 -0.55 -7.30 -9.75
N PHE A 399 -0.82 -8.57 -10.07
CA PHE A 399 -0.88 -9.07 -11.45
C PHE A 399 -1.98 -8.42 -12.31
N ILE A 400 -3.06 -7.92 -11.70
CA ILE A 400 -4.14 -7.24 -12.43
C ILE A 400 -3.72 -5.91 -13.08
N TYR A 401 -2.56 -5.37 -12.70
CA TYR A 401 -2.00 -4.11 -13.22
C TYR A 401 -0.93 -4.32 -14.31
N SER A 402 -0.64 -5.58 -14.67
CA SER A 402 0.47 -5.94 -15.57
C SER A 402 0.18 -5.79 -17.07
N LYS A 403 -1.08 -5.60 -17.47
CA LYS A 403 -1.54 -5.60 -18.88
C LYS A 403 -1.13 -6.84 -19.69
N ARG A 404 -0.80 -7.97 -19.06
CA ARG A 404 -0.41 -9.20 -19.76
C ARG A 404 -1.62 -10.08 -20.08
N ASP A 405 -1.74 -10.53 -21.32
CA ASP A 405 -2.88 -11.32 -21.80
C ASP A 405 -3.05 -12.66 -21.07
N TYR A 406 -1.94 -13.26 -20.62
CA TYR A 406 -1.98 -14.51 -19.85
C TYR A 406 -2.48 -14.32 -18.41
N PHE A 407 -2.56 -13.08 -17.91
CA PHE A 407 -3.18 -12.75 -16.64
C PHE A 407 -4.62 -12.26 -16.85
N ASN A 408 -5.57 -13.20 -16.80
CA ASN A 408 -6.98 -12.86 -16.85
C ASN A 408 -7.41 -12.08 -15.59
N ARG A 409 -7.61 -10.76 -15.74
CA ARG A 409 -7.95 -9.84 -14.65
C ARG A 409 -9.16 -10.28 -13.83
N ASP A 410 -10.28 -10.61 -14.49
CA ASP A 410 -11.52 -11.04 -13.80
C ASP A 410 -11.28 -12.29 -12.95
N ARG A 411 -10.58 -13.28 -13.51
CA ARG A 411 -10.25 -14.53 -12.82
C ARG A 411 -9.40 -14.26 -11.58
N ILE A 412 -8.35 -13.46 -11.72
CA ILE A 412 -7.43 -13.13 -10.63
C ILE A 412 -8.17 -12.37 -9.52
N LEU A 413 -9.00 -11.40 -9.89
CA LEU A 413 -9.86 -10.69 -8.93
C LEU A 413 -10.82 -11.65 -8.20
N CYS A 414 -11.39 -12.63 -8.90
CA CYS A 414 -12.26 -13.63 -8.27
C CYS A 414 -11.50 -14.57 -7.33
N MET A 415 -10.26 -14.94 -7.66
CA MET A 415 -9.40 -15.69 -6.75
C MET A 415 -9.04 -14.86 -5.51
N ALA A 416 -8.77 -13.57 -5.68
CA ALA A 416 -8.50 -12.65 -4.57
C ALA A 416 -9.73 -12.47 -3.66
N ASP A 417 -10.94 -12.29 -4.21
CA ASP A 417 -12.20 -12.25 -3.44
C ASP A 417 -12.43 -13.56 -2.67
N PHE A 418 -12.23 -14.70 -3.31
CA PHE A 418 -12.29 -16.00 -2.65
C PHE A 418 -11.33 -16.08 -1.44
N LEU A 419 -10.05 -15.76 -1.63
CA LEU A 419 -9.05 -15.79 -0.57
C LEU A 419 -9.37 -14.81 0.56
N TYR A 420 -9.83 -13.61 0.21
CA TYR A 420 -10.30 -12.63 1.18
C TYR A 420 -11.43 -13.21 2.04
N ASN A 421 -12.41 -13.88 1.44
CA ASN A 421 -13.51 -14.52 2.17
C ASN A 421 -13.04 -15.68 3.06
N VAL A 422 -12.07 -16.50 2.61
CA VAL A 422 -11.42 -17.52 3.45
C VAL A 422 -10.78 -16.86 4.66
N GLN A 423 -10.02 -15.79 4.45
CA GLN A 423 -9.38 -15.02 5.52
C GLN A 423 -10.41 -14.44 6.49
N GLN A 424 -11.49 -13.81 6.01
CA GLN A 424 -12.50 -13.21 6.89
C GLN A 424 -13.17 -14.26 7.78
N LYS A 425 -13.55 -15.40 7.22
CA LYS A 425 -14.18 -16.51 7.96
C LYS A 425 -13.24 -17.12 9.01
N ASN A 426 -11.93 -17.11 8.75
CA ASN A 426 -10.93 -17.81 9.56
C ASN A 426 -9.90 -16.85 10.20
N ARG A 427 -10.20 -15.56 10.34
CA ARG A 427 -9.20 -14.51 10.64
C ARG A 427 -8.42 -14.70 11.95
N LEU A 428 -8.98 -15.45 12.90
CA LEU A 428 -8.37 -15.77 14.20
C LEU A 428 -7.83 -17.22 14.26
N SER A 429 -7.92 -17.98 13.16
CA SER A 429 -7.53 -19.37 13.09
C SER A 429 -6.01 -19.48 12.91
N GLN A 430 -5.26 -19.42 14.00
CA GLN A 430 -3.79 -19.52 13.99
C GLN A 430 -3.30 -20.98 13.87
N LYS A 431 -3.80 -21.73 12.88
CA LYS A 431 -3.50 -23.16 12.71
C LYS A 431 -3.30 -23.58 11.26
N GLY A 432 -2.37 -24.52 11.03
CA GLY A 432 -2.07 -25.07 9.71
C GLY A 432 -1.86 -23.97 8.67
N ILE A 433 -2.46 -24.12 7.49
CA ILE A 433 -2.34 -23.12 6.41
C ILE A 433 -3.09 -21.80 6.69
N LEU A 434 -3.95 -21.74 7.72
CA LEU A 434 -4.72 -20.54 8.07
C LEU A 434 -3.94 -19.59 8.98
N LYS A 435 -2.78 -20.01 9.50
CA LYS A 435 -1.90 -19.15 10.29
C LYS A 435 -1.48 -17.93 9.47
N ARG A 436 -1.54 -16.76 10.11
CA ARG A 436 -1.18 -15.45 9.55
C ARG A 436 -0.06 -14.85 10.37
N PHE A 437 0.62 -13.85 9.81
CA PHE A 437 1.74 -13.16 10.48
C PHE A 437 2.89 -14.12 10.80
N ASN A 438 3.19 -15.02 9.87
CA ASN A 438 4.27 -15.99 9.99
C ASN A 438 5.64 -15.31 9.99
N ILE A 439 6.55 -15.87 10.78
CA ILE A 439 7.98 -15.49 10.81
C ILE A 439 8.72 -16.14 9.63
N ASP A 440 8.34 -17.38 9.28
CA ASP A 440 8.94 -18.11 8.17
C ASP A 440 8.57 -17.48 6.83
N CYS A 441 9.58 -17.25 6.00
CA CYS A 441 9.40 -16.68 4.67
C CYS A 441 10.38 -17.26 3.64
N TYR A 442 10.01 -17.13 2.38
CA TYR A 442 10.76 -17.63 1.23
C TYR A 442 11.20 -16.48 0.33
N GLY A 443 12.50 -16.41 0.06
CA GLY A 443 13.14 -15.32 -0.67
C GLY A 443 14.26 -14.68 0.15
N LYS A 444 14.69 -13.49 -0.25
CA LYS A 444 15.60 -12.63 0.53
C LYS A 444 14.84 -11.36 0.89
N GLY A 445 14.81 -11.01 2.17
CA GLY A 445 14.29 -9.73 2.63
C GLY A 445 15.36 -8.65 2.41
N VAL A 446 14.93 -7.43 2.09
CA VAL A 446 15.83 -6.30 2.00
C VAL A 446 15.89 -5.63 3.38
N THR A 447 17.01 -5.76 4.07
CA THR A 447 17.26 -5.10 5.36
C THR A 447 17.68 -3.65 5.16
N LYS A 448 17.68 -2.85 6.25
CA LYS A 448 18.21 -1.47 6.19
C LYS A 448 19.71 -1.48 5.86
N GLU A 449 20.41 -2.51 6.32
CA GLU A 449 21.82 -2.78 6.07
C GLU A 449 22.05 -3.12 4.59
N ASP A 450 21.21 -3.98 3.99
CA ASP A 450 21.28 -4.27 2.54
C ASP A 450 21.11 -2.99 1.71
N ILE A 451 20.16 -2.12 2.05
CA ILE A 451 19.94 -0.85 1.33
C ILE A 451 21.14 0.08 1.45
N ARG A 452 21.76 0.15 2.63
CA ARG A 452 22.98 0.94 2.86
C ARG A 452 24.16 0.38 2.06
N GLN A 453 24.30 -0.94 2.01
CA GLN A 453 25.34 -1.60 1.23
C GLN A 453 25.14 -1.34 -0.26
N GLU A 454 23.92 -1.51 -0.77
CA GLU A 454 23.58 -1.25 -2.17
C GLU A 454 23.91 0.20 -2.57
N LYS A 455 23.57 1.17 -1.71
CA LYS A 455 23.97 2.57 -1.90
C LYS A 455 25.48 2.78 -1.84
N SER A 456 26.19 2.11 -0.93
CA SER A 456 27.65 2.21 -0.84
C SER A 456 28.32 1.69 -2.12
N ASP A 457 27.86 0.54 -2.62
CA ASP A 457 28.36 -0.09 -3.84
C ASP A 457 28.07 0.79 -5.07
N ALA A 458 26.85 1.35 -5.15
CA ALA A 458 26.49 2.30 -6.19
C ALA A 458 27.37 3.57 -6.13
N PHE A 459 27.66 4.08 -4.93
CA PHE A 459 28.52 5.27 -4.76
C PHE A 459 29.94 4.99 -5.24
N GLN A 460 30.54 3.84 -4.87
CA GLN A 460 31.89 3.50 -5.33
C GLN A 460 31.99 3.42 -6.86
N LYS A 461 30.94 2.89 -7.52
CA LYS A 461 30.88 2.79 -8.98
C LYS A 461 30.64 4.14 -9.67
N LEU A 462 29.90 5.05 -9.03
CA LEU A 462 29.41 6.28 -9.66
C LEU A 462 30.10 7.55 -9.17
N LYS A 463 30.98 7.51 -8.16
CA LYS A 463 31.66 8.69 -7.60
C LYS A 463 32.42 9.54 -8.61
N SER A 464 32.91 8.94 -9.70
CA SER A 464 33.57 9.64 -10.81
C SER A 464 32.60 10.24 -11.84
N LYS A 465 31.31 9.90 -11.76
CA LYS A 465 30.24 10.33 -12.66
C LYS A 465 29.27 11.31 -12.00
N GLN A 466 29.76 12.18 -11.11
CA GLN A 466 28.93 13.23 -10.53
C GLN A 466 28.30 14.10 -11.63
N ASN A 467 27.11 14.65 -11.36
CA ASN A 467 26.32 15.45 -12.31
C ASN A 467 25.78 14.68 -13.52
N THR A 468 25.72 13.35 -13.46
CA THR A 468 25.03 12.52 -14.46
C THR A 468 23.64 12.10 -13.97
N ASP A 469 22.72 11.83 -14.89
CA ASP A 469 21.40 11.28 -14.58
C ASP A 469 21.50 9.96 -13.80
N GLU A 470 22.47 9.11 -14.15
CA GLU A 470 22.75 7.84 -13.48
C GLU A 470 23.12 8.06 -12.00
N TYR A 471 24.01 9.02 -11.72
CA TYR A 471 24.39 9.37 -10.34
C TYR A 471 23.22 9.98 -9.56
N ASP A 472 22.48 10.91 -10.16
CA ASP A 472 21.37 11.60 -9.53
C ASP A 472 20.25 10.62 -9.12
N ARG A 473 19.98 9.57 -9.90
CA ARG A 473 18.98 8.55 -9.52
C ARG A 473 19.26 7.90 -8.16
N TRP A 474 20.52 7.85 -7.74
CA TRP A 474 20.96 7.28 -6.46
C TRP A 474 21.19 8.33 -5.38
N PHE A 475 21.76 9.47 -5.77
CA PHE A 475 22.38 10.45 -4.87
C PHE A 475 21.99 11.89 -5.18
N LEU A 476 20.85 12.12 -5.84
CA LEU A 476 20.33 13.46 -6.13
C LEU A 476 20.46 14.34 -4.89
N LYS A 477 21.04 15.52 -5.09
CA LYS A 477 21.06 16.63 -4.15
C LYS A 477 20.92 17.91 -4.95
N TYR A 478 19.68 18.31 -5.19
CA TYR A 478 19.34 19.44 -6.05
C TYR A 478 18.82 20.61 -5.23
N ARG A 479 19.47 21.77 -5.40
CA ARG A 479 19.04 23.07 -4.91
C ARG A 479 18.76 23.96 -6.13
N PRO A 480 17.56 24.54 -6.28
CA PRO A 480 17.26 25.50 -7.34
C PRO A 480 18.27 26.67 -7.37
N SER A 481 18.59 27.18 -8.56
CA SER A 481 19.61 28.24 -8.74
C SER A 481 19.27 29.51 -7.95
N GLY A 482 20.24 29.99 -7.14
CA GLY A 482 20.10 31.12 -6.22
C GLY A 482 20.65 30.85 -4.81
N ASP A 483 20.85 29.57 -4.47
CA ASP A 483 21.41 29.14 -3.18
C ASP A 483 22.92 28.86 -3.31
N ASN A 484 23.72 29.93 -3.39
CA ASN A 484 25.18 29.85 -3.17
C ASN A 484 25.48 29.70 -1.66
N VAL A 485 24.83 28.75 -1.00
CA VAL A 485 25.15 28.39 0.38
C VAL A 485 26.22 27.32 0.31
N GLU A 486 27.40 27.60 0.89
CA GLU A 486 28.45 26.60 1.10
C GLU A 486 27.85 25.32 1.69
N ASP A 487 28.45 24.18 1.37
CA ASP A 487 27.93 22.86 1.71
C ASP A 487 28.07 22.55 3.22
N THR A 488 27.44 23.36 4.07
CA THR A 488 27.28 23.09 5.49
C THR A 488 26.37 21.88 5.64
N GLU A 489 26.81 20.90 6.44
CA GLU A 489 26.08 19.67 6.71
C GLU A 489 24.58 19.91 6.92
N TRP A 490 23.75 19.28 6.10
CA TRP A 490 22.31 19.20 6.34
C TRP A 490 22.07 18.44 7.65
N LYS A 491 21.93 19.17 8.76
CA LYS A 491 21.53 18.58 10.02
C LYS A 491 20.07 18.13 9.92
N LYS A 492 19.80 16.88 10.28
CA LYS A 492 18.43 16.41 10.51
C LYS A 492 17.90 17.13 11.75
N TYR A 493 17.11 18.17 11.53
CA TYR A 493 16.43 18.87 12.61
C TYR A 493 15.19 18.09 13.02
N THR A 494 15.02 17.93 14.33
CA THR A 494 13.74 17.55 14.92
C THR A 494 12.71 18.66 14.66
N GLU A 495 11.43 18.31 14.67
CA GLU A 495 10.33 19.27 14.47
C GLU A 495 10.41 20.49 15.41
N LYS A 496 10.93 20.28 16.62
CA LYS A 496 11.19 21.34 17.62
C LYS A 496 12.30 22.29 17.21
N GLU A 497 13.37 21.79 16.60
CA GLU A 497 14.48 22.60 16.09
C GLU A 497 14.05 23.36 14.84
N LEU A 498 13.28 22.72 13.97
CA LEU A 498 12.61 23.34 12.82
C LEU A 498 11.76 24.54 13.24
N LEU A 499 10.93 24.40 14.27
CA LEU A 499 10.11 25.49 14.82
C LEU A 499 10.93 26.64 15.40
N SER A 500 12.04 26.33 16.07
CA SER A 500 12.98 27.34 16.56
C SER A 500 13.62 28.11 15.40
N MET A 501 14.01 27.39 14.35
CA MET A 501 14.63 27.98 13.16
C MET A 501 13.65 28.82 12.35
N LEU A 502 12.42 28.35 12.14
CA LEU A 502 11.35 29.12 11.48
C LEU A 502 11.01 30.39 12.26
N LYS A 503 10.89 30.32 13.59
CA LYS A 503 10.68 31.50 14.44
C LYS A 503 11.85 32.48 14.36
N ASN A 504 13.09 32.00 14.33
CA ASN A 504 14.28 32.85 14.18
C ASN A 504 14.38 33.46 12.78
N ALA A 505 14.03 32.73 11.73
CA ALA A 505 14.00 33.22 10.36
C ALA A 505 12.93 34.32 10.18
N GLN A 506 11.73 34.13 10.74
CA GLN A 506 10.69 35.16 10.77
C GLN A 506 11.11 36.38 11.59
N LYS A 507 11.81 36.19 12.72
CA LYS A 507 12.34 37.28 13.55
C LYS A 507 13.42 38.08 12.80
N ASN A 508 14.25 37.41 12.00
CA ASN A 508 15.26 38.04 11.15
C ASN A 508 14.64 38.77 9.95
N LYS A 509 13.63 38.20 9.28
CA LYS A 509 12.86 38.89 8.22
C LYS A 509 12.13 40.14 8.76
N ASN A 510 11.55 40.04 9.95
CA ASN A 510 10.92 41.19 10.63
C ASN A 510 11.96 42.24 11.05
N ALA A 511 13.15 41.84 11.51
CA ALA A 511 14.23 42.76 11.85
C ALA A 511 14.84 43.46 10.61
N GLU A 512 14.88 42.80 9.44
CA GLU A 512 15.27 43.42 8.17
C GLU A 512 14.22 44.39 7.64
N ASN A 513 12.93 44.06 7.77
CA ASN A 513 11.83 44.95 7.43
C ASN A 513 11.80 46.19 8.35
N ASP A 514 12.02 46.02 9.66
CA ASP A 514 12.15 47.11 10.62
C ASP A 514 13.38 48.00 10.34
N LYS A 515 14.48 47.43 9.83
CA LYS A 515 15.66 48.20 9.39
C LYS A 515 15.40 48.97 8.09
N LYS A 516 14.64 48.41 7.15
CA LYS A 516 14.19 49.11 5.93
C LYS A 516 13.23 50.25 6.28
N ASP A 517 12.30 50.04 7.21
CA ASP A 517 11.35 51.07 7.66
C ASP A 517 11.99 52.20 8.49
N LYS A 518 13.02 51.88 9.29
CA LYS A 518 13.85 52.89 9.97
C LYS A 518 14.69 53.72 8.99
N ASN A 519 15.08 53.17 7.84
CA ASN A 519 15.83 53.88 6.80
C ASN A 519 14.93 54.77 5.92
N THR A 520 13.69 54.37 5.63
CA THR A 520 12.69 55.22 4.95
C THR A 520 12.19 56.36 5.86
N THR A 521 12.00 56.14 7.16
CA THR A 521 11.68 57.21 8.12
C THR A 521 12.84 58.19 8.36
N LYS A 522 14.11 57.72 8.38
CA LYS A 522 15.29 58.63 8.41
C LYS A 522 15.44 59.45 7.12
N LYS A 523 15.13 58.90 5.94
CA LYS A 523 15.10 59.66 4.68
C LYS A 523 13.95 60.69 4.62
N ARG A 524 12.77 60.37 5.16
CA ARG A 524 11.65 61.34 5.27
C ARG A 524 11.92 62.48 6.26
N ARG A 525 12.56 62.20 7.41
CA ARG A 525 12.98 63.25 8.37
C ARG A 525 14.12 64.15 7.85
N LYS A 526 15.00 63.67 6.98
CA LYS A 526 16.00 64.52 6.29
C LYS A 526 15.40 65.39 5.19
N LYS A 527 14.30 64.97 4.53
CA LYS A 527 13.58 65.80 3.55
C LYS A 527 12.72 66.91 4.21
N SER A 528 12.12 66.67 5.38
CA SER A 528 11.34 67.73 6.06
C SER A 528 12.18 68.82 6.74
N LYS A 529 13.44 68.51 7.14
CA LYS A 529 14.39 69.53 7.62
C LYS A 529 15.00 70.40 6.50
N LYS A 530 15.02 69.92 5.25
CA LYS A 530 15.51 70.70 4.09
C LYS A 530 14.43 71.63 3.47
N SER A 531 13.15 71.44 3.80
CA SER A 531 12.03 72.25 3.32
C SER A 531 11.67 73.44 4.22
N LYS A 532 12.23 73.54 5.44
CA LYS A 532 12.01 74.69 6.34
C LYS A 532 13.04 75.82 6.23
N ASN A 533 14.08 75.66 5.40
CA ASN A 533 15.14 76.67 5.22
C ASN A 533 15.11 77.41 3.87
N THR A 534 14.03 77.27 3.06
CA THR A 534 13.90 77.93 1.74
C THR A 534 12.59 78.70 1.57
N ARG A 535 12.12 79.36 2.63
CA ARG A 535 11.12 80.45 2.54
C ARG A 535 11.59 81.70 3.30
N LYS A 536 12.69 82.27 2.82
CA LYS A 536 13.05 83.68 2.97
C LYS A 536 13.84 84.04 1.71
N PHE A 537 13.54 85.19 1.12
CA PHE A 537 13.89 85.67 -0.22
C PHE A 537 12.93 85.21 -1.34
N ILE A 538 11.99 86.08 -1.70
CA ILE A 538 12.15 87.05 -2.81
C ILE A 538 11.01 88.08 -2.69
N LEU A 539 11.38 89.36 -2.53
CA LEU A 539 10.58 90.54 -2.85
C LEU A 539 10.78 90.82 -4.35
N PHE A 540 9.69 91.02 -5.10
CA PHE A 540 9.38 92.22 -5.91
C PHE A 540 8.02 92.02 -6.57
#